data_AF-A0A355AJQ6-F1
#
_entry.id   AF-A0A355AJQ6-F1
#
_cell.length_a   1.000
_cell.length_b   1.000
_cell.length_c   1.000
_cell.angle_alpha   90.00
_cell.angle_beta   90.00
_cell.angle_gamma   90.00
#
_symmetry.space_group_name_H-M   'P 1'
#
loop_
_entity.id
_entity.type
_entity.pdbx_description
1 polymer ?
#
loop_
_entity_poly.entity_id
_entity_poly.type
_entity_poly.pdbx_seq_one_letter_code
_entity_poly.pdbx_strand_id
1 'polypeptide(L)'
;MLRHAAVLFVVLFSSISILGICKGVDIADFRNQPLGEAPPFQKPDKNALVEASAQLRKSLKPLDALLSESKSGVDWRAYLDWSALEAQADAGQKLDTSVLLKLYRRFNANENGLEMYQFVTVRRALAAAIEVAVAATNDQAAETYTKRFQKLSGLVSKAAKEKTPKSLDGVGPLLARLVESRQAPGLVTKIRSAVDRPNLYMSVDESLLSSAVDRVVDRTSPVNEVVLGTPVRGTGHTSGTVFLDFLPSSQRAVTQLSFQATNLANTRSTKGPVTVCSEGLTELSAQKRIYIDDERVWADPTIASASTQTRLTGIGIKSRFGKNFIRRVASKKVSQLKPKIEAISERRAQERVRREFESETAEAIGQASQDYEHKFRRPLKARGWYPELLRMSTTNEELTVVGRKALRDQIAAFTDPPKADNDTILSVRVHETLVNNASEITLAGRTITQEFVEEQLKERDGELPESLTSDPDQPPWSITFAKRKPVEINSKDGSFKLT
;
A
#
# COMPACT_ATOMS: atom_id res chain seq x y z
N MET A 1 -23.35 11.98 -4.96
CA MET A 1 -22.36 12.75 -5.74
C MET A 1 -21.03 12.80 -4.99
N LEU A 2 -20.29 11.69 -4.97
CA LEU A 2 -18.86 11.67 -4.60
C LEU A 2 -18.19 10.61 -5.47
N ARG A 3 -18.08 10.96 -6.74
CA ARG A 3 -17.09 10.41 -7.66
C ARG A 3 -16.25 11.63 -8.03
N HIS A 4 -14.94 11.50 -7.85
CA HIS A 4 -13.88 12.42 -8.27
C HIS A 4 -13.53 13.52 -7.27
N ALA A 5 -12.34 13.38 -6.68
CA ALA A 5 -11.53 14.50 -6.22
C ALA A 5 -10.07 14.10 -6.38
N ALA A 6 -9.57 14.28 -7.59
CA ALA A 6 -8.18 14.58 -7.86
C ALA A 6 -8.06 16.11 -8.03
N VAL A 7 -6.85 16.63 -7.86
CA VAL A 7 -6.29 17.93 -8.34
C VAL A 7 -5.81 18.91 -7.24
N LEU A 8 -4.49 19.12 -7.32
CA LEU A 8 -3.56 20.16 -6.82
C LEU A 8 -4.11 21.57 -6.48
N PHE A 9 -3.50 22.25 -5.47
CA PHE A 9 -2.61 23.43 -5.65
C PHE A 9 -1.88 23.90 -4.35
N VAL A 10 -0.84 24.72 -4.55
CA VAL A 10 0.36 25.10 -3.73
C VAL A 10 0.17 26.34 -2.83
N VAL A 11 0.86 26.47 -1.67
CA VAL A 11 1.68 27.63 -1.19
C VAL A 11 2.53 27.28 0.08
N LEU A 12 3.79 27.69 0.01
CA LEU A 12 4.90 27.77 1.00
C LEU A 12 4.56 27.96 2.47
N PHE A 13 5.23 27.20 3.36
CA PHE A 13 6.12 27.72 4.42
C PHE A 13 6.91 26.57 5.09
N SER A 14 8.13 26.86 5.53
CA SER A 14 9.16 25.90 5.95
C SER A 14 9.27 25.74 7.47
N SER A 15 9.57 24.53 7.98
CA SER A 15 10.34 24.25 9.21
C SER A 15 10.46 22.75 9.59
N ILE A 16 11.55 22.11 9.12
CA ILE A 16 12.44 21.28 9.96
C ILE A 16 11.77 20.15 10.79
N SER A 17 11.66 18.95 10.19
CA SER A 17 11.57 17.70 10.94
C SER A 17 12.97 17.14 11.24
N ILE A 18 13.34 17.12 12.51
CA ILE A 18 14.53 16.43 13.04
C ILE A 18 14.16 14.96 13.26
N LEU A 19 14.18 14.19 12.19
CA LEU A 19 14.56 12.78 12.25
C LEU A 19 15.95 12.72 11.64
N GLY A 20 16.93 12.24 12.40
CA GLY A 20 18.32 12.11 11.95
C GLY A 20 18.39 11.27 10.67
N ILE A 21 18.35 11.94 9.52
CA ILE A 21 18.69 11.37 8.23
C ILE A 21 20.19 11.15 8.30
N CYS A 22 20.63 9.92 8.60
CA CYS A 22 21.92 9.48 8.08
C CYS A 22 21.88 9.80 6.59
N LYS A 23 22.67 10.79 6.14
CA LYS A 23 22.72 11.18 4.72
C LYS A 23 22.99 9.90 3.93
N GLY A 24 21.99 9.48 3.15
CA GLY A 24 22.16 8.35 2.25
C GLY A 24 23.30 8.65 1.28
N VAL A 25 24.04 7.63 0.87
CA VAL A 25 25.16 7.75 -0.08
C VAL A 25 24.67 8.52 -1.31
N ASP A 26 25.31 9.64 -1.65
CA ASP A 26 25.02 10.41 -2.87
C ASP A 26 25.89 9.85 -4.00
N ILE A 27 25.36 9.84 -5.23
CA ILE A 27 26.14 9.45 -6.40
C ILE A 27 27.41 10.32 -6.56
N ALA A 28 27.40 11.54 -6.04
CA ALA A 28 28.55 12.44 -5.97
C ALA A 28 29.70 11.93 -5.11
N ASP A 29 29.40 11.12 -4.08
CA ASP A 29 30.40 10.63 -3.14
C ASP A 29 31.45 9.76 -3.87
N PHE A 30 31.06 9.14 -4.97
CA PHE A 30 31.96 8.37 -5.84
C PHE A 30 32.99 9.23 -6.59
N ARG A 31 32.91 10.58 -6.55
CA ARG A 31 34.02 11.45 -7.02
C ARG A 31 35.24 11.32 -6.11
N ASN A 32 35.00 11.32 -4.81
CA ASN A 32 36.04 11.32 -3.78
C ASN A 32 36.36 9.89 -3.31
N GLN A 33 35.42 8.98 -3.48
CA GLN A 33 35.54 7.56 -3.14
C GLN A 33 35.16 6.70 -4.34
N PRO A 34 36.00 6.64 -5.40
CA PRO A 34 35.73 5.80 -6.55
C PRO A 34 35.58 4.32 -6.14
N LEU A 35 35.03 3.50 -7.03
CA LEU A 35 34.74 2.09 -6.74
C LEU A 35 35.98 1.26 -6.37
N GLY A 36 37.18 1.76 -6.68
CA GLY A 36 38.44 1.06 -6.45
C GLY A 36 38.65 -0.08 -7.43
N GLU A 37 39.45 -1.06 -7.01
CA GLU A 37 39.70 -2.28 -7.79
C GLU A 37 38.49 -3.22 -7.75
N ALA A 38 38.34 -4.02 -8.81
CA ALA A 38 37.29 -5.02 -8.89
C ALA A 38 37.52 -6.08 -7.80
N PRO A 39 36.52 -6.41 -6.95
CA PRO A 39 36.59 -7.62 -6.15
C PRO A 39 36.86 -8.83 -7.04
N PRO A 40 37.61 -9.85 -6.58
CA PRO A 40 37.90 -11.02 -7.40
C PRO A 40 36.61 -11.71 -7.84
N PHE A 41 36.61 -12.26 -9.05
CA PHE A 41 35.50 -13.05 -9.56
C PHE A 41 35.23 -14.25 -8.65
N GLN A 42 33.97 -14.44 -8.27
CA GLN A 42 33.55 -15.56 -7.43
C GLN A 42 32.67 -16.48 -8.24
N LYS A 43 33.13 -17.70 -8.51
CA LYS A 43 32.32 -18.68 -9.22
C LYS A 43 31.03 -18.96 -8.45
N PRO A 44 29.82 -18.77 -9.03
CA PRO A 44 28.57 -19.05 -8.33
C PRO A 44 28.51 -20.49 -7.84
N ASP A 45 27.97 -20.67 -6.64
CA ASP A 45 27.84 -21.98 -6.02
C ASP A 45 26.56 -22.72 -6.50
N LYS A 46 26.39 -23.94 -6.00
CA LYS A 46 25.21 -24.76 -6.30
C LYS A 46 23.91 -24.12 -5.83
N ASN A 47 23.93 -23.38 -4.72
CA ASN A 47 22.74 -22.72 -4.18
C ASN A 47 22.27 -21.59 -5.11
N ALA A 48 23.21 -20.83 -5.70
CA ALA A 48 22.88 -19.80 -6.67
C ALA A 48 22.10 -20.34 -7.89
N LEU A 49 22.46 -21.53 -8.38
CA LEU A 49 21.74 -22.21 -9.47
C LEU A 49 20.34 -22.68 -9.03
N VAL A 50 20.21 -23.24 -7.82
CA VAL A 50 18.91 -23.64 -7.25
C VAL A 50 17.99 -22.43 -7.10
N GLU A 51 18.51 -21.32 -6.60
CA GLU A 51 17.75 -20.08 -6.46
C GLU A 51 17.29 -19.52 -7.81
N ALA A 52 18.12 -19.62 -8.85
CA ALA A 52 17.75 -19.19 -10.20
C ALA A 52 16.64 -20.08 -10.80
N SER A 53 16.75 -21.41 -10.65
CA SER A 53 15.68 -22.35 -11.03
C SER A 53 14.37 -22.04 -10.29
N ALA A 54 14.45 -21.80 -8.98
CA ALA A 54 13.29 -21.42 -8.16
C ALA A 54 12.67 -20.08 -8.57
N GLN A 55 13.50 -19.09 -8.93
CA GLN A 55 13.03 -17.81 -9.43
C GLN A 55 12.37 -17.93 -10.81
N LEU A 56 12.91 -18.77 -11.71
CA LEU A 56 12.26 -19.11 -12.98
C LEU A 56 10.90 -19.76 -12.71
N ARG A 57 10.83 -20.79 -11.85
CA ARG A 57 9.56 -21.42 -11.44
C ARG A 57 8.55 -20.41 -10.90
N LYS A 58 8.99 -19.49 -10.04
CA LYS A 58 8.14 -18.43 -9.48
C LYS A 58 7.60 -17.50 -10.58
N SER A 59 8.43 -17.16 -11.56
CA SER A 59 8.02 -16.30 -12.68
C SER A 59 7.04 -16.95 -13.65
N LEU A 60 7.00 -18.29 -13.73
CA LEU A 60 6.04 -19.01 -14.56
C LEU A 60 4.61 -18.91 -14.02
N LYS A 61 4.40 -18.81 -12.70
CA LYS A 61 3.04 -18.85 -12.11
C LYS A 61 2.07 -17.78 -12.67
N PRO A 62 2.43 -16.49 -12.74
CA PRO A 62 1.52 -15.48 -13.29
C PRO A 62 1.28 -15.66 -14.79
N LEU A 63 2.28 -16.16 -15.53
CA LEU A 63 2.12 -16.46 -16.96
C LEU A 63 1.21 -17.67 -17.15
N ASP A 64 1.37 -18.73 -16.36
CA ASP A 64 0.54 -19.92 -16.41
C ASP A 64 -0.94 -19.61 -16.11
N ALA A 65 -1.20 -18.76 -15.12
CA ALA A 65 -2.55 -18.28 -14.84
C ALA A 65 -3.15 -17.54 -16.05
N LEU A 66 -2.41 -16.59 -16.63
CA LEU A 66 -2.83 -15.86 -17.84
C LEU A 66 -3.10 -16.80 -19.02
N LEU A 67 -2.20 -17.76 -19.27
CA LEU A 67 -2.34 -18.73 -20.36
C LEU A 67 -3.44 -19.75 -20.10
N SER A 68 -3.87 -19.97 -18.85
CA SER A 68 -4.99 -20.86 -18.53
C SER A 68 -6.34 -20.20 -18.82
N GLU A 69 -6.41 -18.88 -18.67
CA GLU A 69 -7.62 -18.08 -18.94
C GLU A 69 -7.73 -17.63 -20.40
N SER A 70 -6.62 -17.65 -21.15
CA SER A 70 -6.58 -17.23 -22.56
C SER A 70 -7.03 -18.33 -23.53
N LYS A 71 -7.85 -17.95 -24.52
CA LYS A 71 -8.23 -18.83 -25.65
C LYS A 71 -7.01 -19.32 -26.45
N SER A 72 -5.98 -18.49 -26.60
CA SER A 72 -4.72 -18.83 -27.29
C SER A 72 -3.68 -19.49 -26.36
N GLY A 73 -4.07 -19.84 -25.15
CA GLY A 73 -3.18 -20.38 -24.12
C GLY A 73 -2.45 -21.67 -24.51
N VAL A 74 -3.11 -22.55 -25.25
CA VAL A 74 -2.53 -23.82 -25.74
C VAL A 74 -1.44 -23.53 -26.78
N ASP A 75 -1.74 -22.65 -27.74
CA ASP A 75 -0.80 -22.26 -28.80
C ASP A 75 0.43 -21.56 -28.23
N TRP A 76 0.23 -20.68 -27.23
CA TRP A 76 1.33 -20.05 -26.52
C TRP A 76 2.21 -21.05 -25.78
N ARG A 77 1.63 -22.04 -25.09
CA ARG A 77 2.41 -23.08 -24.41
C ARG A 77 3.24 -23.91 -25.40
N ALA A 78 2.68 -24.22 -26.57
CA ALA A 78 3.42 -24.89 -27.64
C ALA A 78 4.54 -24.01 -28.20
N TYR A 79 4.26 -22.75 -28.52
CA TYR A 79 5.23 -21.78 -29.04
C TYR A 79 6.39 -21.55 -28.06
N LEU A 80 6.12 -21.42 -26.76
CA LEU A 80 7.13 -21.13 -25.74
C LEU A 80 7.92 -22.36 -25.30
N ASP A 81 7.55 -23.55 -25.77
CA ASP A 81 8.12 -24.82 -25.31
C ASP A 81 7.95 -24.98 -23.78
N TRP A 82 6.68 -24.96 -23.34
CA TRP A 82 6.31 -24.95 -21.92
C TRP A 82 6.93 -26.11 -21.13
N SER A 83 6.98 -27.30 -21.72
CA SER A 83 7.59 -28.47 -21.10
C SER A 83 9.08 -28.26 -20.78
N ALA A 84 9.82 -27.60 -21.68
CA ALA A 84 11.23 -27.28 -21.44
C ALA A 84 11.39 -26.15 -20.41
N LEU A 85 10.46 -25.19 -20.32
CA LEU A 85 10.46 -24.18 -19.25
C LEU A 85 10.30 -24.84 -17.88
N GLU A 86 9.33 -25.74 -17.73
CA GLU A 86 9.09 -26.48 -16.48
C GLU A 86 10.31 -27.35 -16.12
N ALA A 87 10.88 -28.06 -17.09
CA ALA A 87 12.09 -28.85 -16.87
C ALA A 87 13.26 -27.99 -16.36
N GLN A 88 13.48 -26.80 -16.92
CA GLN A 88 14.52 -25.88 -16.43
C GLN A 88 14.16 -25.26 -15.07
N ALA A 89 12.90 -24.95 -14.83
CA ALA A 89 12.41 -24.48 -13.52
C ALA A 89 12.61 -25.53 -12.41
N ASP A 90 12.55 -26.81 -12.77
CA ASP A 90 12.75 -27.96 -11.88
C ASP A 90 14.16 -28.54 -11.87
N ALA A 91 15.07 -28.02 -12.70
CA ALA A 91 16.43 -28.53 -12.84
C ALA A 91 17.31 -28.35 -11.58
N GLY A 92 16.95 -27.43 -10.69
CA GLY A 92 17.69 -27.15 -9.46
C GLY A 92 19.12 -26.68 -9.76
N GLN A 93 20.10 -27.55 -9.58
CA GLN A 93 21.52 -27.26 -9.86
C GLN A 93 21.93 -27.55 -11.30
N LYS A 94 21.07 -28.20 -12.10
CA LYS A 94 21.40 -28.73 -13.43
C LYS A 94 20.80 -27.88 -14.56
N LEU A 95 20.85 -26.55 -14.41
CA LEU A 95 20.41 -25.64 -15.46
C LEU A 95 21.24 -25.86 -16.73
N ASP A 96 20.56 -26.03 -17.86
CA ASP A 96 21.19 -26.22 -19.16
C ASP A 96 21.21 -24.90 -19.92
N THR A 97 22.40 -24.29 -20.02
CA THR A 97 22.60 -23.01 -20.69
C THR A 97 22.13 -23.01 -22.15
N SER A 98 22.27 -24.14 -22.87
CA SER A 98 21.87 -24.24 -24.27
C SER A 98 20.35 -24.21 -24.43
N VAL A 99 19.64 -24.93 -23.55
CA VAL A 99 18.17 -24.94 -23.49
C VAL A 99 17.65 -23.57 -23.06
N LEU A 100 18.23 -22.98 -22.02
CA LEU A 100 17.86 -21.64 -21.55
C LEU A 100 18.03 -20.58 -22.65
N LEU A 101 19.11 -20.61 -23.41
CA LEU A 101 19.34 -19.69 -24.54
C LEU A 101 18.29 -19.87 -25.64
N LYS A 102 17.91 -21.11 -25.97
CA LYS A 102 16.85 -21.41 -26.94
C LYS A 102 15.50 -20.83 -26.46
N LEU A 103 15.15 -21.06 -25.20
CA LEU A 103 13.93 -20.53 -24.57
C LEU A 103 13.94 -19.00 -24.56
N TYR A 104 15.05 -18.38 -24.14
CA TYR A 104 15.19 -16.92 -24.11
C TYR A 104 14.98 -16.30 -25.51
N ARG A 105 15.50 -16.92 -26.58
CA ARG A 105 15.28 -16.43 -27.95
C ARG A 105 13.80 -16.43 -28.34
N ARG A 106 13.01 -17.43 -27.93
CA ARG A 106 11.55 -17.46 -28.17
C ARG A 106 10.85 -16.29 -27.46
N PHE A 107 11.17 -16.04 -26.19
CA PHE A 107 10.61 -14.91 -25.44
C PHE A 107 11.07 -13.53 -25.95
N ASN A 108 12.21 -13.46 -26.64
CA ASN A 108 12.78 -12.23 -27.18
C ASN A 108 12.42 -12.00 -28.66
N ALA A 109 11.62 -12.88 -29.26
CA ALA A 109 11.11 -12.73 -30.62
C ALA A 109 10.17 -11.51 -30.73
N ASN A 110 9.78 -11.16 -31.96
CA ASN A 110 8.93 -10.01 -32.24
C ASN A 110 7.46 -10.41 -32.47
N GLU A 111 6.96 -11.32 -31.63
CA GLU A 111 5.55 -11.76 -31.68
C GLU A 111 4.69 -10.85 -30.80
N ASN A 112 3.50 -10.50 -31.30
CA ASN A 112 2.55 -9.69 -30.55
C ASN A 112 2.12 -10.43 -29.26
N GLY A 113 2.10 -9.72 -28.14
CA GLY A 113 1.80 -10.28 -26.81
C GLY A 113 3.04 -10.62 -25.96
N LEU A 114 4.21 -10.87 -26.54
CA LEU A 114 5.43 -11.16 -25.76
C LEU A 114 5.91 -9.97 -24.88
N GLU A 115 5.40 -8.77 -25.15
CA GLU A 115 5.67 -7.55 -24.38
C GLU A 115 4.69 -7.36 -23.20
N MET A 116 3.77 -8.29 -22.97
CA MET A 116 2.96 -8.33 -21.75
C MET A 116 3.85 -8.61 -20.54
N TYR A 117 3.55 -7.97 -19.40
CA TYR A 117 4.39 -8.01 -18.20
C TYR A 117 4.72 -9.43 -17.72
N GLN A 118 3.77 -10.36 -17.82
CA GLN A 118 3.92 -11.77 -17.44
C GLN A 118 5.00 -12.46 -18.29
N PHE A 119 5.00 -12.25 -19.61
CA PHE A 119 6.00 -12.79 -20.52
C PHE A 119 7.37 -12.15 -20.29
N VAL A 120 7.42 -10.82 -20.13
CA VAL A 120 8.66 -10.08 -19.83
C VAL A 120 9.29 -10.55 -18.51
N THR A 121 8.48 -10.89 -17.51
CA THR A 121 8.95 -11.40 -16.23
C THR A 121 9.65 -12.75 -16.38
N VAL A 122 9.11 -13.66 -17.20
CA VAL A 122 9.76 -14.94 -17.53
C VAL A 122 11.02 -14.72 -18.38
N ARG A 123 10.96 -13.84 -19.39
CA ARG A 123 12.13 -13.45 -20.20
C ARG A 123 13.31 -12.99 -19.33
N ARG A 124 13.04 -12.19 -18.31
CA ARG A 124 14.07 -11.72 -17.36
C ARG A 124 14.55 -12.83 -16.42
N ALA A 125 13.67 -13.71 -15.96
CA ALA A 125 14.09 -14.86 -15.17
C ALA A 125 14.98 -15.82 -15.97
N LEU A 126 14.67 -16.04 -17.25
CA LEU A 126 15.53 -16.77 -18.19
C LEU A 126 16.89 -16.09 -18.35
N ALA A 127 16.92 -14.77 -18.59
CA ALA A 127 18.17 -14.01 -18.69
C ALA A 127 19.02 -14.15 -17.42
N ALA A 128 18.41 -14.06 -16.24
CA ALA A 128 19.09 -14.23 -14.96
C ALA A 128 19.63 -15.66 -14.77
N ALA A 129 18.84 -16.68 -15.15
CA ALA A 129 19.27 -18.08 -15.12
C ALA A 129 20.47 -18.34 -16.05
N ILE A 130 20.46 -17.75 -17.25
CA ILE A 130 21.58 -17.81 -18.19
C ILE A 130 22.82 -17.16 -17.57
N GLU A 131 22.71 -15.95 -17.01
CA GLU A 131 23.87 -15.24 -16.43
C GLU A 131 24.52 -16.03 -15.29
N VAL A 132 23.74 -16.59 -14.37
CA VAL A 132 24.31 -17.39 -13.28
C VAL A 132 24.90 -18.71 -13.79
N ALA A 133 24.25 -19.40 -14.73
CA ALA A 133 24.73 -20.66 -15.28
C ALA A 133 26.04 -20.45 -16.05
N VAL A 134 26.10 -19.43 -16.92
CA VAL A 134 27.32 -19.06 -17.64
C VAL A 134 28.43 -18.67 -16.67
N ALA A 135 28.15 -17.86 -15.65
CA ALA A 135 29.15 -17.52 -14.64
C ALA A 135 29.65 -18.76 -13.86
N ALA A 136 28.80 -19.78 -13.68
CA ALA A 136 29.16 -21.02 -13.00
C ALA A 136 29.90 -22.04 -13.89
N THR A 137 29.87 -21.93 -15.22
CA THR A 137 30.42 -22.98 -16.10
C THR A 137 31.38 -22.50 -17.17
N ASN A 138 31.41 -21.21 -17.51
CA ASN A 138 32.23 -20.68 -18.61
C ASN A 138 33.58 -20.17 -18.10
N ASP A 139 34.67 -20.62 -18.73
CA ASP A 139 36.04 -20.23 -18.39
C ASP A 139 36.33 -18.73 -18.64
N GLN A 140 35.59 -18.09 -19.55
CA GLN A 140 35.69 -16.65 -19.85
C GLN A 140 34.84 -15.77 -18.92
N ALA A 141 34.15 -16.36 -17.91
CA ALA A 141 33.29 -15.60 -17.01
C ALA A 141 34.05 -14.53 -16.20
N ALA A 142 35.27 -14.84 -15.76
CA ALA A 142 36.10 -13.91 -15.01
C ALA A 142 36.52 -12.69 -15.85
N GLU A 143 36.92 -12.90 -17.11
CA GLU A 143 37.26 -11.80 -18.02
C GLU A 143 36.03 -10.93 -18.34
N THR A 144 34.88 -11.56 -18.58
CA THR A 144 33.61 -10.87 -18.82
C THR A 144 33.21 -10.00 -17.63
N TYR A 145 33.38 -10.53 -16.41
CA TYR A 145 33.16 -9.78 -15.18
C TYR A 145 34.08 -8.56 -15.06
N THR A 146 35.38 -8.71 -15.32
CA THR A 146 36.34 -7.58 -15.28
C THR A 146 35.95 -6.47 -16.26
N LYS A 147 35.63 -6.82 -17.51
CA LYS A 147 35.17 -5.85 -18.52
C LYS A 147 33.88 -5.14 -18.09
N ARG A 148 32.94 -5.89 -17.49
CA ARG A 148 31.67 -5.35 -16.96
C ARG A 148 31.91 -4.37 -15.81
N PHE A 149 32.79 -4.71 -14.88
CA PHE A 149 33.17 -3.84 -13.78
C PHE A 149 33.81 -2.54 -14.28
N GLN A 150 34.77 -2.62 -15.20
CA GLN A 150 35.42 -1.44 -15.78
C GLN A 150 34.41 -0.49 -16.43
N LYS A 151 33.46 -1.04 -17.21
CA LYS A 151 32.39 -0.25 -17.82
C LYS A 151 31.48 0.40 -16.77
N LEU A 152 31.07 -0.36 -15.75
CA LEU A 152 30.25 0.16 -14.65
C LEU A 152 30.98 1.29 -13.89
N SER A 153 32.27 1.10 -13.61
CA SER A 153 33.10 2.10 -12.91
C SER A 153 33.22 3.40 -13.70
N GLY A 154 33.40 3.31 -15.02
CA GLY A 154 33.39 4.46 -15.91
C GLY A 154 32.05 5.22 -15.89
N LEU A 155 30.93 4.49 -15.96
CA LEU A 155 29.60 5.09 -15.89
C LEU A 155 29.31 5.74 -14.53
N VAL A 156 29.62 5.07 -13.42
CA VAL A 156 29.44 5.63 -12.07
C VAL A 156 30.31 6.88 -11.87
N SER A 157 31.56 6.86 -12.36
CA SER A 157 32.45 8.03 -12.29
C SER A 157 31.92 9.22 -13.10
N LYS A 158 31.32 8.95 -14.27
CA LYS A 158 30.65 9.97 -15.08
C LYS A 158 29.40 10.51 -14.37
N ALA A 159 28.56 9.62 -13.85
CA ALA A 159 27.35 9.99 -13.13
C ALA A 159 27.63 10.80 -11.86
N ALA A 160 28.70 10.45 -11.15
CA ALA A 160 29.16 11.21 -9.99
C ALA A 160 29.43 12.67 -10.35
N LYS A 161 30.01 12.94 -11.54
CA LYS A 161 30.32 14.29 -12.05
C LYS A 161 29.10 15.03 -12.59
N GLU A 162 28.27 14.37 -13.37
CA GLU A 162 27.19 15.03 -14.12
C GLU A 162 25.87 15.11 -13.34
N LYS A 163 25.56 14.13 -12.49
CA LYS A 163 24.28 14.02 -11.75
C LYS A 163 23.03 14.15 -12.63
N THR A 164 23.06 13.61 -13.84
CA THR A 164 21.91 13.64 -14.77
C THR A 164 21.38 12.24 -15.04
N PRO A 165 20.10 12.09 -15.44
CA PRO A 165 19.54 10.79 -15.84
C PRO A 165 20.37 10.12 -16.94
N LYS A 166 20.74 10.89 -17.97
CA LYS A 166 21.55 10.42 -19.10
C LYS A 166 22.93 9.89 -18.67
N SER A 167 23.55 10.47 -17.65
CA SER A 167 24.84 10.00 -17.14
C SER A 167 24.76 8.64 -16.44
N LEU A 168 23.57 8.26 -15.96
CA LEU A 168 23.28 6.99 -15.32
C LEU A 168 22.81 5.91 -16.30
N ASP A 169 22.72 6.23 -17.59
CA ASP A 169 22.34 5.27 -18.62
C ASP A 169 23.30 4.09 -18.66
N GLY A 170 22.74 2.89 -18.55
CA GLY A 170 23.51 1.64 -18.52
C GLY A 170 24.00 1.22 -17.13
N VAL A 171 23.91 2.07 -16.09
CA VAL A 171 24.23 1.68 -14.71
C VAL A 171 23.28 0.57 -14.23
N GLY A 172 21.97 0.78 -14.33
CA GLY A 172 20.95 -0.19 -13.94
C GLY A 172 21.16 -1.58 -14.59
N PRO A 173 21.28 -1.69 -15.92
CA PRO A 173 21.53 -2.97 -16.59
C PRO A 173 22.81 -3.68 -16.16
N LEU A 174 23.92 -2.96 -15.98
CA LEU A 174 25.17 -3.59 -15.53
C LEU A 174 25.07 -4.07 -14.09
N LEU A 175 24.39 -3.32 -13.22
CA LEU A 175 24.10 -3.75 -11.85
C LEU A 175 23.22 -5.00 -11.83
N ALA A 176 22.17 -5.05 -12.67
CA ALA A 176 21.35 -6.27 -12.85
C ALA A 176 22.22 -7.47 -13.18
N ARG A 177 23.09 -7.34 -14.19
CA ARG A 177 23.96 -8.43 -14.64
C ARG A 177 24.92 -8.90 -13.54
N LEU A 178 25.44 -8.00 -12.70
CA LEU A 178 26.25 -8.38 -11.54
C LEU A 178 25.42 -9.16 -10.49
N VAL A 179 24.20 -8.71 -10.20
CA VAL A 179 23.28 -9.44 -9.29
C VAL A 179 22.95 -10.82 -9.84
N GLU A 180 22.59 -10.90 -11.12
CA GLU A 180 22.19 -12.14 -11.80
C GLU A 180 23.34 -13.15 -11.84
N SER A 181 24.58 -12.68 -12.06
CA SER A 181 25.78 -13.52 -12.02
C SER A 181 26.38 -13.72 -10.61
N ARG A 182 25.72 -13.23 -9.55
CA ARG A 182 26.17 -13.31 -8.14
C ARG A 182 27.52 -12.68 -7.85
N GLN A 183 27.86 -11.61 -8.57
CA GLN A 183 29.14 -10.94 -8.44
C GLN A 183 29.05 -9.66 -7.60
N ALA A 184 30.11 -9.44 -6.81
CA ALA A 184 30.36 -8.20 -6.08
C ALA A 184 29.14 -7.62 -5.31
N PRO A 185 28.44 -8.41 -4.46
CA PRO A 185 27.22 -7.96 -3.79
C PRO A 185 27.41 -6.68 -2.96
N GLY A 186 28.55 -6.53 -2.28
CA GLY A 186 28.87 -5.32 -1.52
C GLY A 186 28.98 -4.07 -2.40
N LEU A 187 29.59 -4.20 -3.59
CA LEU A 187 29.70 -3.11 -4.57
C LEU A 187 28.32 -2.74 -5.11
N VAL A 188 27.53 -3.75 -5.49
CA VAL A 188 26.15 -3.55 -5.97
C VAL A 188 25.35 -2.80 -4.93
N THR A 189 25.35 -3.25 -3.67
CA THR A 189 24.65 -2.56 -2.57
C THR A 189 25.13 -1.12 -2.41
N LYS A 190 26.45 -0.87 -2.47
CA LYS A 190 27.02 0.47 -2.37
C LYS A 190 26.47 1.39 -3.48
N ILE A 191 26.51 0.96 -4.75
CA ILE A 191 26.01 1.79 -5.87
C ILE A 191 24.48 1.94 -5.79
N ARG A 192 23.75 0.87 -5.51
CA ARG A 192 22.28 0.87 -5.38
C ARG A 192 21.81 1.83 -4.28
N SER A 193 22.55 1.96 -3.19
CA SER A 193 22.20 2.91 -2.14
C SER A 193 22.18 4.38 -2.62
N ALA A 194 22.93 4.69 -3.69
CA ALA A 194 22.97 6.01 -4.30
C ALA A 194 21.95 6.23 -5.44
N VAL A 195 21.49 5.15 -6.10
CA VAL A 195 20.63 5.25 -7.31
C VAL A 195 19.30 4.52 -7.22
N ASP A 196 19.01 3.86 -6.11
CA ASP A 196 17.73 3.20 -5.81
C ASP A 196 17.06 3.81 -4.58
N ARG A 197 17.10 5.14 -4.44
CA ARG A 197 16.31 5.82 -3.40
C ARG A 197 14.81 5.73 -3.73
N PRO A 198 13.90 5.85 -2.74
CA PRO A 198 12.47 5.91 -3.00
C PRO A 198 12.14 6.99 -4.03
N ASN A 199 11.28 6.65 -4.99
CA ASN A 199 10.86 7.55 -6.07
C ASN A 199 9.40 8.02 -5.94
N LEU A 200 8.78 7.71 -4.80
CA LEU A 200 7.49 8.23 -4.36
C LEU A 200 7.57 8.56 -2.87
N TYR A 201 7.18 9.78 -2.53
CA TYR A 201 6.87 10.18 -1.16
C TYR A 201 5.50 10.82 -1.17
N MET A 202 4.63 10.37 -0.28
CA MET A 202 3.34 11.00 -0.02
C MET A 202 3.23 11.23 1.48
N SER A 203 2.65 12.34 1.87
CA SER A 203 2.29 12.57 3.25
C SER A 203 0.92 13.22 3.37
N VAL A 204 0.19 12.83 4.39
CA VAL A 204 -1.20 13.20 4.62
C VAL A 204 -1.32 13.64 6.07
N ASP A 205 -1.73 14.89 6.28
CA ASP A 205 -2.06 15.41 7.60
C ASP A 205 -3.36 14.77 8.11
N GLU A 206 -3.44 14.55 9.42
CA GLU A 206 -4.59 13.96 10.08
C GLU A 206 -5.88 14.73 9.77
N SER A 207 -5.81 16.07 9.69
CA SER A 207 -6.97 16.92 9.42
C SER A 207 -7.68 16.58 8.10
N LEU A 208 -6.94 16.04 7.11
CA LEU A 208 -7.56 15.61 5.85
C LEU A 208 -8.51 14.45 6.07
N LEU A 209 -8.10 13.46 6.87
CA LEU A 209 -8.87 12.24 7.11
C LEU A 209 -9.91 12.42 8.21
N SER A 210 -9.58 13.16 9.27
CA SER A 210 -10.50 13.45 10.37
C SER A 210 -11.70 14.26 9.89
N SER A 211 -11.55 15.17 8.93
CA SER A 211 -12.67 15.93 8.35
C SER A 211 -13.80 15.04 7.76
N ALA A 212 -13.48 13.82 7.34
CA ALA A 212 -14.45 12.87 6.79
C ALA A 212 -15.10 11.96 7.86
N VAL A 213 -14.53 11.91 9.07
CA VAL A 213 -14.93 10.99 10.15
C VAL A 213 -15.53 11.73 11.33
N ASP A 214 -14.93 12.86 11.69
CA ASP A 214 -15.24 13.63 12.88
C ASP A 214 -16.66 14.14 12.84
N ARG A 215 -17.44 13.75 13.84
CA ARG A 215 -18.86 14.10 13.92
C ARG A 215 -19.37 14.09 15.34
N VAL A 216 -20.31 15.01 15.59
CA VAL A 216 -21.09 15.02 16.82
C VAL A 216 -22.19 13.96 16.73
N VAL A 217 -22.41 13.27 17.84
CA VAL A 217 -23.51 12.34 18.04
C VAL A 217 -24.48 12.97 19.02
N ASP A 218 -25.73 13.16 18.59
CA ASP A 218 -26.85 13.50 19.46
C ASP A 218 -28.00 12.56 19.12
N ARG A 219 -28.34 11.66 20.04
CA ARG A 219 -29.38 10.64 19.85
C ARG A 219 -30.21 10.47 21.09
N THR A 220 -31.54 10.48 20.92
CA THR A 220 -32.49 10.06 21.96
C THR A 220 -33.01 8.66 21.66
N SER A 221 -32.92 7.76 22.63
CA SER A 221 -33.33 6.36 22.49
C SER A 221 -34.15 5.89 23.70
N PRO A 222 -35.13 4.98 23.51
CA PRO A 222 -35.87 4.42 24.62
C PRO A 222 -34.96 3.54 25.49
N VAL A 223 -35.09 3.67 26.81
CA VAL A 223 -34.55 2.70 27.77
C VAL A 223 -35.64 1.67 28.03
N ASN A 224 -35.37 0.41 27.71
CA ASN A 224 -36.27 -0.70 28.03
C ASN A 224 -35.43 -1.92 28.40
N GLU A 225 -35.29 -2.17 29.70
CA GLU A 225 -34.44 -3.24 30.21
C GLU A 225 -35.01 -3.85 31.50
N VAL A 226 -34.44 -4.97 31.96
CA VAL A 226 -34.82 -5.60 33.23
C VAL A 226 -33.63 -5.60 34.16
N VAL A 227 -33.68 -4.86 35.28
CA VAL A 227 -32.58 -4.78 36.26
C VAL A 227 -33.01 -5.49 37.54
N LEU A 228 -32.22 -6.48 37.99
CA LEU A 228 -32.52 -7.28 39.19
C LEU A 228 -33.97 -7.85 39.19
N GLY A 229 -34.42 -8.33 38.03
CA GLY A 229 -35.76 -8.88 37.83
C GLY A 229 -36.90 -7.84 37.79
N THR A 230 -36.58 -6.54 37.74
CA THR A 230 -37.57 -5.45 37.67
C THR A 230 -37.47 -4.74 36.32
N PRO A 231 -38.56 -4.63 35.54
CA PRO A 231 -38.56 -3.83 34.32
C PRO A 231 -38.29 -2.36 34.61
N VAL A 232 -37.36 -1.77 33.86
CA VAL A 232 -36.97 -0.36 33.86
C VAL A 232 -37.29 0.20 32.48
N ARG A 233 -38.12 1.24 32.44
CA ARG A 233 -38.51 1.93 31.20
C ARG A 233 -38.22 3.42 31.29
N GLY A 234 -37.84 4.03 30.19
CA GLY A 234 -37.45 5.42 30.19
C GLY A 234 -36.98 5.92 28.83
N THR A 235 -36.32 7.07 28.85
CA THR A 235 -35.65 7.66 27.69
C THR A 235 -34.23 8.02 28.08
N GLY A 236 -33.29 7.80 27.16
CA GLY A 236 -31.90 8.17 27.30
C GLY A 236 -31.51 9.12 26.17
N HIS A 237 -30.84 10.19 26.51
CA HIS A 237 -30.27 11.16 25.58
C HIS A 237 -28.75 11.02 25.61
N THR A 238 -28.16 10.60 24.50
CA THR A 238 -26.71 10.43 24.34
C THR A 238 -26.17 11.59 23.52
N SER A 239 -25.21 12.32 24.08
CA SER A 239 -24.46 13.39 23.41
C SER A 239 -22.98 13.06 23.46
N GLY A 240 -22.28 13.13 22.34
CA GLY A 240 -20.86 12.79 22.27
C GLY A 240 -20.21 13.11 20.93
N THR A 241 -19.00 12.65 20.74
CA THR A 241 -18.20 12.85 19.53
C THR A 241 -17.54 11.56 19.09
N VAL A 242 -17.45 11.38 17.78
CA VAL A 242 -16.57 10.41 17.14
C VAL A 242 -15.45 11.21 16.49
N PHE A 243 -14.21 10.76 16.65
CA PHE A 243 -13.04 11.36 16.02
C PHE A 243 -12.02 10.31 15.59
N LEU A 244 -11.14 10.68 14.67
CA LEU A 244 -10.02 9.87 14.20
C LEU A 244 -8.70 10.50 14.64
N ASP A 245 -7.83 9.70 15.24
CA ASP A 245 -6.45 10.09 15.58
C ASP A 245 -5.43 9.20 14.87
N PHE A 246 -4.25 9.72 14.57
CA PHE A 246 -3.08 8.92 14.22
C PHE A 246 -2.30 8.46 15.45
N LEU A 247 -1.82 7.22 15.42
CA LEU A 247 -0.94 6.68 16.46
C LEU A 247 0.48 6.49 15.91
N PRO A 248 1.54 6.95 16.63
CA PRO A 248 2.91 6.82 16.17
C PRO A 248 3.32 5.37 15.89
N SER A 249 3.82 5.12 14.69
CA SER A 249 4.32 3.81 14.28
C SER A 249 5.26 3.94 13.07
N SER A 250 6.46 3.37 13.20
CA SER A 250 7.47 3.36 12.13
C SER A 250 7.38 2.16 11.19
N GLN A 251 6.54 1.16 11.50
CA GLN A 251 6.47 -0.10 10.76
C GLN A 251 5.26 -0.21 9.83
N ARG A 252 4.17 0.48 10.18
CA ARG A 252 2.88 0.48 9.49
C ARG A 252 2.12 1.74 9.86
N ALA A 253 1.14 2.12 9.06
CA ALA A 253 0.21 3.17 9.45
C ALA A 253 -0.77 2.65 10.49
N VAL A 254 -1.02 3.46 11.51
CA VAL A 254 -1.96 3.15 12.59
C VAL A 254 -2.87 4.36 12.81
N THR A 255 -4.17 4.13 12.72
CA THR A 255 -5.20 5.13 13.06
C THR A 255 -6.11 4.57 14.14
N GLN A 256 -6.70 5.43 14.97
CA GLN A 256 -7.65 5.05 16.00
C GLN A 256 -8.94 5.83 15.80
N LEU A 257 -10.05 5.10 15.67
CA LEU A 257 -11.38 5.68 15.80
C LEU A 257 -11.75 5.69 17.27
N SER A 258 -12.12 6.86 17.79
CA SER A 258 -12.47 7.08 19.19
C SER A 258 -13.89 7.63 19.29
N PHE A 259 -14.69 7.11 20.22
CA PHE A 259 -16.01 7.61 20.57
C PHE A 259 -16.00 7.98 22.05
N GLN A 260 -16.44 9.20 22.37
CA GLN A 260 -16.60 9.68 23.74
C GLN A 260 -17.98 10.31 23.88
N ALA A 261 -18.78 9.88 24.86
CA ALA A 261 -20.14 10.37 25.01
C ALA A 261 -20.64 10.31 26.45
N THR A 262 -21.70 11.09 26.69
CA THR A 262 -22.46 11.09 27.93
C THR A 262 -23.91 10.75 27.62
N ASN A 263 -24.47 9.79 28.34
CA ASN A 263 -25.88 9.43 28.29
C ASN A 263 -26.61 9.88 29.55
N LEU A 264 -27.63 10.71 29.39
CA LEU A 264 -28.56 11.14 30.43
C LEU A 264 -29.88 10.39 30.28
N ALA A 265 -30.19 9.53 31.25
CA ALA A 265 -31.35 8.67 31.22
C ALA A 265 -32.37 9.01 32.30
N ASN A 266 -33.63 9.20 31.91
CA ASN A 266 -34.77 9.32 32.80
C ASN A 266 -35.54 8.00 32.80
N THR A 267 -35.56 7.32 33.94
CA THR A 267 -36.09 5.96 34.04
C THR A 267 -37.11 5.81 35.16
N ARG A 268 -38.02 4.85 34.96
CA ARG A 268 -39.03 4.45 35.92
C ARG A 268 -39.07 2.93 36.01
N SER A 269 -39.08 2.42 37.23
CA SER A 269 -39.30 1.00 37.52
C SER A 269 -40.44 0.83 38.51
N THR A 270 -41.21 -0.25 38.38
CA THR A 270 -42.35 -0.52 39.29
C THR A 270 -42.29 -1.96 39.78
N LYS A 271 -42.39 -2.15 41.10
CA LYS A 271 -42.45 -3.46 41.76
C LYS A 271 -43.49 -3.43 42.88
N GLY A 272 -44.58 -4.18 42.70
CA GLY A 272 -45.71 -4.16 43.63
C GLY A 272 -46.33 -2.75 43.74
N PRO A 273 -46.56 -2.22 44.95
CA PRO A 273 -47.15 -0.88 45.13
C PRO A 273 -46.14 0.27 44.97
N VAL A 274 -44.86 -0.01 44.68
CA VAL A 274 -43.79 0.99 44.65
C VAL A 274 -43.32 1.26 43.23
N THR A 275 -43.31 2.53 42.84
CA THR A 275 -42.72 3.04 41.60
C THR A 275 -41.53 3.92 41.94
N VAL A 276 -40.37 3.63 41.36
CA VAL A 276 -39.12 4.38 41.55
C VAL A 276 -38.83 5.14 40.27
N CYS A 277 -38.62 6.46 40.38
CA CYS A 277 -38.12 7.31 39.30
C CYS A 277 -36.65 7.63 39.58
N SER A 278 -35.80 7.48 38.57
CA SER A 278 -34.36 7.69 38.67
C SER A 278 -33.82 8.39 37.44
N GLU A 279 -32.81 9.22 37.68
CA GLU A 279 -31.91 9.76 36.68
C GLU A 279 -30.62 8.93 36.67
N GLY A 280 -30.12 8.62 35.49
CA GLY A 280 -28.82 7.97 35.27
C GLY A 280 -27.93 8.85 34.41
N LEU A 281 -26.70 9.05 34.86
CA LEU A 281 -25.61 9.64 34.07
C LEU A 281 -24.65 8.50 33.74
N THR A 282 -24.43 8.23 32.45
CA THR A 282 -23.44 7.24 32.02
C THR A 282 -22.42 7.86 31.09
N GLU A 283 -21.16 7.83 31.48
CA GLU A 283 -20.04 8.14 30.61
C GLU A 283 -19.72 6.91 29.78
N LEU A 284 -19.53 7.09 28.47
CA LEU A 284 -19.34 6.04 27.49
C LEU A 284 -18.08 6.33 26.69
N SER A 285 -17.26 5.30 26.46
CA SER A 285 -16.21 5.38 25.45
C SER A 285 -16.08 4.09 24.65
N ALA A 286 -15.67 4.24 23.40
CA ALA A 286 -15.25 3.13 22.56
C ALA A 286 -14.05 3.54 21.71
N GLN A 287 -13.19 2.58 21.41
CA GLN A 287 -12.06 2.79 20.52
C GLN A 287 -11.82 1.56 19.65
N LYS A 288 -11.39 1.80 18.42
CA LYS A 288 -11.00 0.76 17.47
C LYS A 288 -9.78 1.21 16.67
N ARG A 289 -8.73 0.40 16.71
CA ARG A 289 -7.48 0.67 15.99
C ARG A 289 -7.50 0.00 14.63
N ILE A 290 -7.11 0.76 13.61
CA ILE A 290 -7.03 0.34 12.22
C ILE A 290 -5.56 0.39 11.79
N TYR A 291 -5.15 -0.63 11.05
CA TYR A 291 -3.79 -0.82 10.58
C TYR A 291 -3.78 -0.91 9.07
N ILE A 292 -2.78 -0.28 8.46
CA ILE A 292 -2.54 -0.33 7.02
C ILE A 292 -1.05 -0.56 6.78
N ASP A 293 -0.75 -1.59 5.99
CA ASP A 293 0.60 -1.88 5.52
C ASP A 293 0.62 -2.15 4.01
N ASP A 294 1.76 -2.58 3.50
CA ASP A 294 1.93 -2.93 2.10
C ASP A 294 1.23 -4.23 1.70
N GLU A 295 0.43 -4.86 2.55
CA GLU A 295 -0.30 -6.09 2.25
C GLU A 295 -1.80 -5.98 2.41
N ARG A 296 -2.29 -5.26 3.42
CA ARG A 296 -3.71 -5.24 3.77
C ARG A 296 -4.11 -4.03 4.62
N VAL A 297 -5.43 -3.85 4.75
CA VAL A 297 -6.08 -3.02 5.77
C VAL A 297 -6.83 -3.95 6.72
N TRP A 298 -6.66 -3.77 8.03
CA TRP A 298 -7.38 -4.53 9.05
C TRP A 298 -7.56 -3.71 10.34
N ALA A 299 -8.34 -4.22 11.29
CA ALA A 299 -8.58 -3.55 12.56
C ALA A 299 -8.58 -4.53 13.74
N ASP A 300 -8.28 -4.01 14.93
CA ASP A 300 -8.49 -4.71 16.18
C ASP A 300 -9.98 -4.79 16.54
N PRO A 301 -10.37 -5.70 17.46
CA PRO A 301 -11.70 -5.66 18.06
C PRO A 301 -11.95 -4.34 18.80
N THR A 302 -13.20 -3.87 18.79
CA THR A 302 -13.60 -2.69 19.57
C THR A 302 -13.40 -2.91 21.08
N ILE A 303 -12.74 -1.96 21.72
CA ILE A 303 -12.64 -1.85 23.19
C ILE A 303 -13.62 -0.76 23.62
N ALA A 304 -14.52 -1.06 24.56
CA ALA A 304 -15.46 -0.09 25.11
C ALA A 304 -15.41 -0.07 26.64
N SER A 305 -15.72 1.10 27.21
CA SER A 305 -15.89 1.30 28.64
C SER A 305 -17.17 2.11 28.92
N ALA A 306 -17.73 1.92 30.10
CA ALA A 306 -18.84 2.71 30.59
C ALA A 306 -18.65 2.99 32.08
N SER A 307 -19.21 4.08 32.59
CA SER A 307 -19.26 4.39 34.01
C SER A 307 -20.63 4.99 34.32
N THR A 308 -21.43 4.32 35.16
CA THR A 308 -22.82 4.72 35.43
C THR A 308 -22.99 5.21 36.86
N GLN A 309 -23.57 6.40 37.00
CA GLN A 309 -24.04 6.94 38.27
C GLN A 309 -25.54 7.16 38.24
N THR A 310 -26.22 6.79 39.32
CA THR A 310 -27.68 6.91 39.44
C THR A 310 -28.09 7.80 40.60
N ARG A 311 -29.14 8.59 40.37
CA ARG A 311 -29.79 9.42 41.37
C ARG A 311 -31.27 9.08 41.43
N LEU A 312 -31.76 8.82 42.64
CA LEU A 312 -33.18 8.70 42.90
C LEU A 312 -33.83 10.08 42.82
N THR A 313 -34.81 10.26 41.93
CA THR A 313 -35.55 11.53 41.78
C THR A 313 -36.94 11.49 42.42
N GLY A 314 -37.54 10.31 42.54
CA GLY A 314 -38.84 10.19 43.20
C GLY A 314 -39.26 8.75 43.51
N ILE A 315 -40.15 8.60 44.50
CA ILE A 315 -40.80 7.33 44.83
C ILE A 315 -42.33 7.54 44.90
N GLY A 316 -43.05 6.94 43.96
CA GLY A 316 -44.50 6.83 43.95
C GLY A 316 -44.97 5.58 44.71
N ILE A 317 -46.06 5.70 45.48
CA ILE A 317 -46.62 4.58 46.26
C ILE A 317 -48.12 4.48 45.99
N LYS A 318 -48.53 3.38 45.37
CA LYS A 318 -49.93 3.03 45.11
C LYS A 318 -50.47 2.13 46.23
N SER A 319 -50.61 2.69 47.44
CA SER A 319 -51.22 2.04 48.61
C SER A 319 -52.17 3.01 49.33
N ARG A 320 -53.28 2.49 49.88
CA ARG A 320 -54.24 3.27 50.70
C ARG A 320 -53.75 3.49 52.14
N PHE A 321 -52.86 2.63 52.65
CA PHE A 321 -52.35 2.68 54.02
C PHE A 321 -50.81 2.61 54.06
N GLY A 322 -50.18 3.16 55.11
CA GLY A 322 -48.76 2.98 55.40
C GLY A 322 -47.77 3.66 54.44
N LYS A 323 -48.19 4.67 53.67
CA LYS A 323 -47.37 5.32 52.62
C LYS A 323 -45.98 5.78 53.11
N ASN A 324 -45.89 6.41 54.29
CA ASN A 324 -44.62 6.92 54.81
C ASN A 324 -43.65 5.80 55.23
N PHE A 325 -44.17 4.70 55.77
CA PHE A 325 -43.38 3.53 56.12
C PHE A 325 -42.86 2.81 54.88
N ILE A 326 -43.75 2.53 53.90
CA ILE A 326 -43.39 1.91 52.62
C ILE A 326 -42.33 2.75 51.90
N ARG A 327 -42.44 4.09 51.93
CA ARG A 327 -41.44 4.99 51.35
C ARG A 327 -40.06 4.83 51.99
N ARG A 328 -39.99 4.85 53.33
CA ARG A 328 -38.71 4.74 54.06
C ARG A 328 -38.02 3.40 53.80
N VAL A 329 -38.80 2.30 53.80
CA VAL A 329 -38.27 0.96 53.49
C VAL A 329 -37.80 0.89 52.02
N ALA A 330 -38.58 1.42 51.08
CA ALA A 330 -38.21 1.48 49.68
C ALA A 330 -36.92 2.30 49.45
N SER A 331 -36.81 3.51 50.02
CA SER A 331 -35.60 4.34 49.93
C SER A 331 -34.38 3.62 50.49
N LYS A 332 -34.48 2.98 51.67
CA LYS A 332 -33.39 2.21 52.26
C LYS A 332 -32.98 1.04 51.36
N LYS A 333 -33.95 0.32 50.79
CA LYS A 333 -33.68 -0.83 49.92
C LYS A 333 -33.04 -0.41 48.59
N VAL A 334 -33.49 0.69 47.98
CA VAL A 334 -32.89 1.24 46.76
C VAL A 334 -31.45 1.67 47.02
N SER A 335 -31.18 2.37 48.14
CA SER A 335 -29.83 2.78 48.52
C SER A 335 -28.89 1.57 48.69
N GLN A 336 -29.35 0.48 49.32
CA GLN A 336 -28.57 -0.75 49.46
C GLN A 336 -28.30 -1.47 48.13
N LEU A 337 -29.23 -1.35 47.18
CA LEU A 337 -29.11 -2.00 45.87
C LEU A 337 -28.37 -1.15 44.84
N LYS A 338 -28.17 0.14 45.10
CA LYS A 338 -27.58 1.12 44.17
C LYS A 338 -26.27 0.64 43.53
N PRO A 339 -25.24 0.16 44.27
CA PRO A 339 -23.99 -0.27 43.64
C PRO A 339 -24.17 -1.46 42.68
N LYS A 340 -25.11 -2.37 43.00
CA LYS A 340 -25.42 -3.51 42.12
C LYS A 340 -26.19 -3.08 40.88
N ILE A 341 -27.09 -2.10 41.02
CA ILE A 341 -27.83 -1.53 39.88
C ILE A 341 -26.83 -0.85 38.94
N GLU A 342 -25.95 -0.01 39.47
CA GLU A 342 -24.92 0.71 38.70
C GLU A 342 -24.01 -0.26 37.96
N ALA A 343 -23.44 -1.28 38.63
CA ALA A 343 -22.58 -2.27 37.97
C ALA A 343 -23.29 -3.08 36.86
N ILE A 344 -24.59 -3.36 37.02
CA ILE A 344 -25.37 -4.05 35.97
C ILE A 344 -25.61 -3.13 34.77
N SER A 345 -26.00 -1.88 35.04
CA SER A 345 -26.24 -0.87 34.00
C SER A 345 -24.96 -0.53 33.25
N GLU A 346 -23.83 -0.38 33.96
CA GLU A 346 -22.51 -0.14 33.40
C GLU A 346 -22.10 -1.25 32.42
N ARG A 347 -22.14 -2.52 32.86
CA ARG A 347 -21.79 -3.65 32.00
C ARG A 347 -22.68 -3.73 30.75
N ARG A 348 -23.96 -3.39 30.87
CA ARG A 348 -24.89 -3.37 29.73
C ARG A 348 -24.63 -2.22 28.78
N ALA A 349 -24.36 -1.04 29.32
CA ALA A 349 -24.01 0.13 28.54
C ALA A 349 -22.69 -0.11 27.78
N GLN A 350 -21.68 -0.66 28.45
CA GLN A 350 -20.42 -1.07 27.85
C GLN A 350 -20.64 -2.04 26.68
N GLU A 351 -21.38 -3.12 26.90
CA GLU A 351 -21.62 -4.13 25.85
C GLU A 351 -22.46 -3.59 24.70
N ARG A 352 -23.43 -2.71 24.98
CA ARG A 352 -24.24 -2.05 23.94
C ARG A 352 -23.35 -1.17 23.07
N VAL A 353 -22.58 -0.26 23.68
CA VAL A 353 -21.67 0.64 22.95
C VAL A 353 -20.65 -0.16 22.16
N ARG A 354 -20.06 -1.21 22.75
CA ARG A 354 -19.13 -2.10 22.03
C ARG A 354 -19.76 -2.68 20.77
N ARG A 355 -20.98 -3.22 20.86
CA ARG A 355 -21.68 -3.82 19.71
C ARG A 355 -22.07 -2.81 18.66
N GLU A 356 -22.63 -1.68 19.06
CA GLU A 356 -23.06 -0.62 18.16
C GLU A 356 -21.85 -0.04 17.41
N PHE A 357 -20.77 0.29 18.13
CA PHE A 357 -19.56 0.82 17.53
C PHE A 357 -18.87 -0.20 16.61
N GLU A 358 -18.84 -1.49 16.97
CA GLU A 358 -18.34 -2.55 16.10
C GLU A 358 -19.18 -2.67 14.83
N SER A 359 -20.51 -2.68 14.96
CA SER A 359 -21.42 -2.79 13.82
C SER A 359 -21.35 -1.59 12.88
N GLU A 360 -21.27 -0.36 13.42
CA GLU A 360 -21.19 0.86 12.61
C GLU A 360 -19.83 0.99 11.88
N THR A 361 -18.76 0.40 12.40
CA THR A 361 -17.41 0.52 11.80
C THR A 361 -17.01 -0.67 10.93
N ALA A 362 -17.58 -1.86 11.15
CA ALA A 362 -17.16 -3.09 10.47
C ALA A 362 -17.35 -3.02 8.95
N GLU A 363 -18.46 -2.47 8.47
CA GLU A 363 -18.75 -2.37 7.03
C GLU A 363 -17.75 -1.47 6.31
N ALA A 364 -17.49 -0.26 6.83
CA ALA A 364 -16.56 0.69 6.23
C ALA A 364 -15.12 0.15 6.19
N ILE A 365 -14.67 -0.48 7.27
CA ILE A 365 -13.33 -1.10 7.33
C ILE A 365 -13.24 -2.32 6.39
N GLY A 366 -14.30 -3.13 6.32
CA GLY A 366 -14.41 -4.24 5.38
C GLY A 366 -14.31 -3.77 3.93
N GLN A 367 -15.05 -2.71 3.57
CA GLN A 367 -14.99 -2.10 2.24
C GLN A 367 -13.60 -1.52 1.95
N ALA A 368 -12.97 -0.83 2.90
CA ALA A 368 -11.62 -0.30 2.73
C ALA A 368 -10.59 -1.42 2.48
N SER A 369 -10.72 -2.55 3.18
CA SER A 369 -9.86 -3.72 2.97
C SER A 369 -10.04 -4.34 1.58
N GLN A 370 -11.29 -4.49 1.13
CA GLN A 370 -11.58 -4.97 -0.22
C GLN A 370 -11.08 -3.99 -1.29
N ASP A 371 -11.31 -2.69 -1.13
CA ASP A 371 -10.86 -1.67 -2.07
C ASP A 371 -9.32 -1.63 -2.15
N TYR A 372 -8.63 -1.77 -1.01
CA TYR A 372 -7.18 -1.85 -0.99
C TYR A 372 -6.66 -3.04 -1.81
N GLU A 373 -7.26 -4.22 -1.67
CA GLU A 373 -6.84 -5.39 -2.43
C GLU A 373 -7.26 -5.31 -3.92
N HIS A 374 -8.52 -4.99 -4.21
CA HIS A 374 -9.11 -5.10 -5.54
C HIS A 374 -8.90 -3.86 -6.43
N LYS A 375 -8.84 -2.66 -5.84
CA LYS A 375 -8.69 -1.40 -6.60
C LYS A 375 -7.26 -0.87 -6.57
N PHE A 376 -6.46 -1.19 -5.56
CA PHE A 376 -5.07 -0.76 -5.46
C PHE A 376 -4.07 -1.89 -5.75
N ARG A 377 -4.03 -2.96 -4.94
CA ARG A 377 -2.97 -3.98 -5.03
C ARG A 377 -3.02 -4.82 -6.29
N ARG A 378 -4.13 -5.53 -6.53
CA ARG A 378 -4.26 -6.45 -7.69
C ARG A 378 -4.03 -5.75 -9.02
N PRO A 379 -4.63 -4.57 -9.30
CA PRO A 379 -4.43 -3.88 -10.57
C PRO A 379 -2.98 -3.47 -10.81
N LEU A 380 -2.26 -3.05 -9.76
CA LEU A 380 -0.84 -2.69 -9.84
C LEU A 380 0.03 -3.94 -9.99
N LYS A 381 -0.26 -5.04 -9.28
CA LYS A 381 0.49 -6.31 -9.42
C LYS A 381 0.34 -6.90 -10.82
N ALA A 382 -0.88 -6.93 -11.36
CA ALA A 382 -1.16 -7.46 -12.70
C ALA A 382 -0.39 -6.70 -13.80
N ARG A 383 -0.20 -5.39 -13.62
CA ARG A 383 0.58 -4.53 -14.53
C ARG A 383 2.08 -4.50 -14.23
N GLY A 384 2.53 -5.18 -13.16
CA GLY A 384 3.91 -5.10 -12.69
C GLY A 384 4.30 -3.75 -12.09
N TRP A 385 3.33 -2.90 -11.76
CA TRP A 385 3.49 -1.57 -11.18
C TRP A 385 3.48 -1.55 -9.66
N TYR A 386 3.14 -2.67 -9.00
CA TYR A 386 3.20 -2.72 -7.54
C TYR A 386 4.63 -2.42 -7.07
N PRO A 387 4.85 -1.43 -6.19
CA PRO A 387 6.19 -1.07 -5.72
C PRO A 387 6.90 -2.25 -5.05
N GLU A 388 8.19 -2.45 -5.32
CA GLU A 388 8.98 -3.44 -4.58
C GLU A 388 9.32 -2.97 -3.16
N LEU A 389 9.18 -1.67 -2.90
CA LEU A 389 9.18 -1.07 -1.57
C LEU A 389 7.93 -0.22 -1.45
N LEU A 390 7.07 -0.53 -0.49
CA LEU A 390 6.01 0.35 -0.04
C LEU A 390 6.06 0.35 1.48
N ARG A 391 6.24 1.51 2.09
CA ARG A 391 6.24 1.66 3.54
C ARG A 391 5.24 2.71 3.93
N MET A 392 4.51 2.43 4.99
CA MET A 392 3.56 3.36 5.57
C MET A 392 3.93 3.52 7.04
N SER A 393 3.87 4.75 7.54
CA SER A 393 4.14 5.08 8.93
C SER A 393 3.27 6.24 9.35
N THR A 394 2.98 6.33 10.63
CA THR A 394 2.19 7.42 11.21
C THR A 394 2.98 8.08 12.33
N THR A 395 2.80 9.39 12.51
CA THR A 395 3.12 10.14 13.73
C THR A 395 1.81 10.43 14.48
N ASN A 396 1.78 11.44 15.35
CA ASN A 396 0.52 11.95 15.91
C ASN A 396 -0.24 12.88 14.95
N GLU A 397 0.37 13.26 13.82
CA GLU A 397 -0.15 14.33 12.95
C GLU A 397 -0.14 13.91 11.48
N GLU A 398 0.78 13.03 11.07
CA GLU A 398 1.01 12.74 9.67
C GLU A 398 1.04 11.22 9.40
N LEU A 399 0.37 10.82 8.31
CA LEU A 399 0.57 9.55 7.63
C LEU A 399 1.57 9.74 6.50
N THR A 400 2.72 9.07 6.58
CA THR A 400 3.72 9.05 5.49
C THR A 400 3.64 7.74 4.71
N VAL A 401 3.67 7.84 3.39
CA VAL A 401 3.83 6.71 2.45
C VAL A 401 5.10 6.91 1.62
N VAL A 402 6.00 5.94 1.67
CA VAL A 402 7.26 5.94 0.93
C VAL A 402 7.28 4.74 -0.01
N GLY A 403 7.42 5.02 -1.30
CA GLY A 403 7.39 4.02 -2.37
C GLY A 403 8.67 4.00 -3.21
N ARG A 404 9.07 2.81 -3.65
CA ARG A 404 10.05 2.63 -4.71
C ARG A 404 9.52 1.65 -5.74
N LYS A 405 9.49 2.10 -7.00
CA LYS A 405 9.31 1.22 -8.15
C LYS A 405 10.51 1.29 -9.09
N ALA A 406 11.25 0.19 -9.15
CA ALA A 406 12.31 -0.05 -10.13
C ALA A 406 12.47 -1.56 -10.39
N LEU A 407 12.72 -1.91 -11.64
CA LEU A 407 13.12 -3.28 -12.00
C LEU A 407 14.62 -3.45 -11.74
N ARG A 408 15.11 -4.70 -11.71
CA ARG A 408 16.53 -4.99 -11.43
C ARG A 408 17.48 -4.32 -12.40
N ASP A 409 17.07 -4.11 -13.64
CA ASP A 409 17.84 -3.48 -14.72
C ASP A 409 17.55 -1.98 -14.87
N GLN A 410 16.77 -1.40 -13.97
CA GLN A 410 16.48 0.02 -13.88
C GLN A 410 17.16 0.62 -12.65
N ILE A 411 17.13 1.94 -12.56
CA ILE A 411 17.47 2.71 -11.34
C ILE A 411 16.19 3.34 -10.79
N ALA A 412 16.18 3.76 -9.54
CA ALA A 412 15.13 4.62 -8.98
C ALA A 412 15.68 6.04 -8.76
N ALA A 413 15.16 6.75 -7.77
CA ALA A 413 15.62 8.10 -7.49
C ALA A 413 17.10 8.10 -7.10
N PHE A 414 17.84 9.08 -7.61
CA PHE A 414 19.27 9.29 -7.34
C PHE A 414 19.54 10.69 -6.78
N THR A 415 18.49 11.42 -6.46
CA THR A 415 18.50 12.73 -5.80
C THR A 415 17.54 12.68 -4.60
N ASP A 416 17.73 13.61 -3.66
CA ASP A 416 16.75 13.79 -2.59
C ASP A 416 15.46 14.41 -3.13
N PRO A 417 14.29 14.01 -2.60
CA PRO A 417 13.05 14.67 -2.96
C PRO A 417 13.13 16.15 -2.57
N PRO A 418 12.47 17.05 -3.33
CA PRO A 418 12.34 18.44 -2.91
C PRO A 418 11.68 18.51 -1.51
N LYS A 419 12.00 19.56 -0.75
CA LYS A 419 11.34 19.79 0.54
C LYS A 419 9.86 20.03 0.29
N ALA A 420 9.01 19.39 1.09
CA ALA A 420 7.61 19.72 1.17
C ALA A 420 7.45 20.95 2.07
N ASP A 421 6.40 21.75 1.82
CA ASP A 421 5.99 22.80 2.73
C ASP A 421 5.38 22.19 3.98
N ASN A 422 5.65 22.77 5.14
CA ASN A 422 5.21 22.27 6.43
C ASN A 422 3.71 22.30 6.63
N ASP A 423 3.05 23.31 6.08
CA ASP A 423 1.61 23.53 6.29
C ASP A 423 0.77 22.75 5.25
N THR A 424 1.38 21.78 4.56
CA THR A 424 0.70 21.02 3.51
C THR A 424 -0.16 19.90 4.11
N ILE A 425 -1.47 19.98 3.90
CA ILE A 425 -2.43 18.93 4.30
C ILE A 425 -2.20 17.62 3.51
N LEU A 426 -1.74 17.72 2.26
CA LEU A 426 -1.38 16.59 1.40
C LEU A 426 -0.15 16.94 0.55
N SER A 427 0.97 16.25 0.78
CA SER A 427 2.16 16.37 -0.06
C SER A 427 2.35 15.12 -0.92
N VAL A 428 2.63 15.31 -2.21
CA VAL A 428 3.04 14.21 -3.11
C VAL A 428 4.29 14.63 -3.87
N ARG A 429 5.35 13.84 -3.75
CA ARG A 429 6.64 14.05 -4.41
C ARG A 429 6.99 12.79 -5.19
N VAL A 430 7.02 12.94 -6.51
CA VAL A 430 7.31 11.85 -7.45
C VAL A 430 8.60 12.19 -8.18
N HIS A 431 9.58 11.28 -8.12
CA HIS A 431 10.78 11.39 -8.93
C HIS A 431 10.49 10.86 -10.34
N GLU A 432 10.98 11.52 -11.38
CA GLU A 432 10.76 11.18 -12.80
C GLU A 432 11.00 9.70 -13.14
N THR A 433 11.96 9.06 -12.44
CA THR A 433 12.25 7.63 -12.59
C THR A 433 11.05 6.74 -12.30
N LEU A 434 10.10 7.15 -11.44
CA LEU A 434 8.88 6.38 -11.19
C LEU A 434 8.07 6.23 -12.49
N VAL A 435 7.88 7.34 -13.20
CA VAL A 435 7.13 7.40 -14.46
C VAL A 435 7.90 6.68 -15.55
N ASN A 436 9.20 6.94 -15.69
CA ASN A 436 10.05 6.29 -16.71
C ASN A 436 10.13 4.77 -16.51
N ASN A 437 10.18 4.31 -15.25
CA ASN A 437 10.19 2.88 -14.97
C ASN A 437 8.83 2.23 -15.30
N ALA A 438 7.73 2.90 -14.97
CA ALA A 438 6.38 2.44 -15.28
C ALA A 438 6.11 2.45 -16.79
N SER A 439 6.58 3.47 -17.51
CA SER A 439 6.45 3.56 -18.98
C SER A 439 7.20 2.41 -19.66
N GLU A 440 8.42 2.08 -19.22
CA GLU A 440 9.17 0.95 -19.76
C GLU A 440 8.48 -0.40 -19.47
N ILE A 441 7.87 -0.59 -18.29
CA ILE A 441 7.10 -1.81 -17.99
C ILE A 441 5.90 -1.97 -18.94
N THR A 442 5.31 -0.85 -19.33
CA THR A 442 4.00 -0.83 -20.00
C THR A 442 4.11 -0.75 -21.50
N LEU A 443 5.09 -0.01 -22.02
CA LEU A 443 5.18 0.37 -23.42
C LEU A 443 6.36 -0.28 -24.12
N ALA A 444 7.38 -0.78 -23.41
CA ALA A 444 8.60 -1.25 -24.07
C ALA A 444 8.30 -2.34 -25.12
N GLY A 445 8.67 -2.06 -26.38
CA GLY A 445 8.47 -2.95 -27.51
C GLY A 445 7.01 -3.11 -27.98
N ARG A 446 6.05 -2.48 -27.31
CA ARG A 446 4.63 -2.62 -27.65
C ARG A 446 4.29 -1.81 -28.89
N THR A 447 3.39 -2.38 -29.69
CA THR A 447 2.67 -1.65 -30.74
C THR A 447 1.31 -1.25 -30.21
N ILE A 448 1.03 0.05 -30.17
CA ILE A 448 -0.29 0.60 -29.87
C ILE A 448 -0.94 1.00 -31.20
N THR A 449 -2.16 0.54 -31.43
CA THR A 449 -2.94 0.90 -32.62
C THR A 449 -4.05 1.88 -32.25
N GLN A 450 -4.57 2.60 -33.24
CA GLN A 450 -5.71 3.49 -33.04
C GLN A 450 -6.91 2.75 -32.45
N GLU A 451 -7.23 1.56 -32.96
CA GLU A 451 -8.38 0.77 -32.50
C GLU A 451 -8.25 0.41 -31.03
N PHE A 452 -7.04 0.06 -30.59
CA PHE A 452 -6.78 -0.19 -29.17
C PHE A 452 -7.04 1.05 -28.32
N VAL A 453 -6.62 2.24 -28.77
CA VAL A 453 -6.89 3.49 -28.03
C VAL A 453 -8.38 3.83 -28.00
N GLU A 454 -9.08 3.66 -29.11
CA GLU A 454 -10.53 3.85 -29.18
C GLU A 454 -11.27 2.91 -28.22
N GLU A 455 -10.89 1.63 -28.17
CA GLU A 455 -11.46 0.66 -27.24
C GLU A 455 -11.22 1.08 -25.78
N GLN A 456 -9.99 1.46 -25.44
CA GLN A 456 -9.63 1.91 -24.08
C GLN A 456 -10.32 3.22 -23.67
N LEU A 457 -10.63 4.10 -24.61
CA LEU A 457 -11.40 5.32 -24.34
C LEU A 457 -12.89 5.03 -24.17
N LYS A 458 -13.47 4.17 -25.01
CA LYS A 458 -14.87 3.72 -24.89
C LYS A 458 -15.15 3.06 -23.54
N GLU A 459 -14.22 2.25 -23.03
CA GLU A 459 -14.33 1.65 -21.67
C GLU A 459 -14.40 2.69 -20.54
N ARG A 460 -14.05 3.95 -20.81
CA ARG A 460 -14.02 5.06 -19.86
C ARG A 460 -14.99 6.18 -20.22
N ASP A 461 -16.00 5.89 -21.04
CA ASP A 461 -16.97 6.86 -21.57
C ASP A 461 -16.30 8.05 -22.28
N GLY A 462 -15.16 7.82 -22.92
CA GLY A 462 -14.40 8.81 -23.69
C GLY A 462 -14.43 8.53 -25.20
N GLU A 463 -14.25 9.58 -25.99
CA GLU A 463 -14.11 9.52 -27.45
C GLU A 463 -12.66 9.81 -27.87
N LEU A 464 -12.26 9.30 -29.04
CA LEU A 464 -10.95 9.58 -29.60
C LEU A 464 -10.86 11.07 -29.96
N PRO A 465 -9.88 11.83 -29.44
CA PRO A 465 -9.70 13.22 -29.82
C PRO A 465 -9.46 13.37 -31.33
N GLU A 466 -10.01 14.41 -31.95
CA GLU A 466 -9.83 14.66 -33.41
C GLU A 466 -8.35 14.65 -33.83
N SER A 467 -7.44 15.13 -32.97
CA SER A 467 -5.99 15.10 -33.24
C SER A 467 -5.38 13.71 -33.37
N LEU A 468 -6.09 12.67 -32.94
CA LEU A 468 -5.70 11.27 -33.03
C LEU A 468 -6.59 10.48 -34.00
N THR A 469 -7.56 11.11 -34.65
CA THR A 469 -8.37 10.47 -35.69
C THR A 469 -7.58 10.45 -36.99
N SER A 470 -7.40 9.29 -37.61
CA SER A 470 -6.90 9.22 -38.98
C SER A 470 -7.89 9.87 -39.96
N ASP A 471 -7.37 10.57 -40.98
CA ASP A 471 -8.19 11.06 -42.08
C ASP A 471 -8.94 9.90 -42.75
N PRO A 472 -10.16 10.11 -43.30
CA PRO A 472 -10.99 9.05 -43.89
C PRO A 472 -10.29 8.22 -44.99
N ASP A 473 -9.35 8.84 -45.70
CA ASP A 473 -8.59 8.22 -46.79
C ASP A 473 -7.26 7.59 -46.33
N GLN A 474 -6.94 7.65 -45.03
CA GLN A 474 -5.72 7.07 -44.45
C GLN A 474 -6.05 5.83 -43.60
N PRO A 475 -5.16 4.81 -43.62
CA PRO A 475 -5.32 3.70 -42.68
C PRO A 475 -5.17 4.18 -41.23
N PRO A 476 -5.77 3.45 -40.26
CA PRO A 476 -5.56 3.71 -38.84
C PRO A 476 -4.07 3.68 -38.50
N TRP A 477 -3.64 4.61 -37.65
CA TRP A 477 -2.23 4.68 -37.27
C TRP A 477 -1.84 3.55 -36.31
N SER A 478 -0.56 3.22 -36.30
CA SER A 478 0.06 2.36 -35.29
C SER A 478 1.42 2.90 -34.87
N ILE A 479 1.74 2.79 -33.59
CA ILE A 479 2.98 3.28 -32.98
C ILE A 479 3.67 2.12 -32.28
N THR A 480 4.89 1.78 -32.72
CA THR A 480 5.73 0.78 -32.05
C THR A 480 6.77 1.47 -31.19
N PHE A 481 6.68 1.26 -29.88
CA PHE A 481 7.58 1.86 -28.90
C PHE A 481 8.92 1.13 -28.83
N ALA A 482 9.98 1.87 -28.51
CA ALA A 482 11.31 1.29 -28.31
C ALA A 482 11.32 0.28 -27.15
N LYS A 483 12.13 -0.79 -27.27
CA LYS A 483 12.29 -1.82 -26.21
C LYS A 483 12.97 -1.30 -24.93
N ARG A 484 13.54 -0.09 -24.97
CA ARG A 484 14.19 0.59 -23.85
C ARG A 484 13.79 2.04 -23.91
N LYS A 485 13.47 2.62 -22.75
CA LYS A 485 13.12 4.05 -22.63
C LYS A 485 12.07 4.47 -23.68
N PRO A 486 10.90 3.79 -23.72
CA PRO A 486 9.89 4.07 -24.74
C PRO A 486 9.30 5.47 -24.62
N VAL A 487 9.25 5.99 -23.40
CA VAL A 487 8.80 7.35 -23.06
C VAL A 487 9.63 7.80 -21.86
N GLU A 488 10.26 8.97 -21.95
CA GLU A 488 11.03 9.57 -20.87
C GLU A 488 10.43 10.93 -20.48
N ILE A 489 10.10 11.09 -19.19
CA ILE A 489 9.90 12.39 -18.58
C ILE A 489 11.21 12.86 -17.95
N ASN A 490 11.55 14.12 -18.22
CA ASN A 490 12.63 14.82 -17.56
C ASN A 490 12.06 16.09 -16.92
N SER A 491 12.22 16.23 -15.61
CA SER A 491 11.72 17.40 -14.87
C SER A 491 12.87 18.36 -14.55
N LYS A 492 12.69 19.65 -14.88
CA LYS A 492 13.63 20.71 -14.55
C LYS A 492 12.90 22.01 -14.26
N ASP A 493 13.10 22.54 -13.06
CA ASP A 493 12.73 23.90 -12.62
C ASP A 493 11.36 24.38 -13.15
N GLY A 494 10.28 23.74 -12.67
CA GLY A 494 8.90 24.12 -13.03
C GLY A 494 8.42 23.68 -14.42
N SER A 495 9.28 23.00 -15.19
CA SER A 495 8.93 22.40 -16.47
C SER A 495 9.18 20.90 -16.49
N PHE A 496 8.46 20.18 -17.34
CA PHE A 496 8.79 18.80 -17.68
C PHE A 496 8.83 18.65 -19.20
N LYS A 497 9.73 17.81 -19.67
CA LYS A 497 9.84 17.41 -21.07
C LYS A 497 9.50 15.94 -21.18
N LEU A 498 8.57 15.62 -22.08
CA LEU A 498 8.27 14.26 -22.52
C LEU A 498 9.01 14.01 -23.84
N THR A 499 9.71 12.88 -23.94
CA THR A 499 10.41 12.44 -25.16
C THR A 499 10.13 10.99 -25.47
#